data_AF-A0A7Y0CTH4-F1
#
_entry.id   AF-A0A7Y0CTH4-F1
#
_cell.length_a   1.000
_cell.length_b   1.000
_cell.length_c   1.000
_cell.angle_alpha   90.00
_cell.angle_beta   90.00
_cell.angle_gamma   90.00
#
_symmetry.space_group_name_H-M   'P 1'
#
loop_
_entity.id
_entity.type
_entity.pdbx_description
1 polymer ?
#
loop_
_entity_poly.entity_id
_entity_poly.type
_entity_poly.pdbx_seq_one_letter_code
_entity_poly.pdbx_strand_id
1 'polypeptide(L)' 'MNDVDEEADEATDPARLVERQPTGDDAVDTVLDELDAVADEPLDSQIQAGEQVHRVLQGRLADLGKE' A
#
# COMPACT_ATOMS: atom_id res chain seq x y z
N MET A 1 -29.16 -5.42 -34.44
CA MET A 1 -28.95 -6.12 -33.16
C MET A 1 -27.79 -7.08 -33.34
N ASN A 2 -26.59 -6.64 -33.03
CA ASN A 2 -25.48 -7.54 -32.73
C ASN A 2 -25.02 -7.15 -31.33
N ASP A 3 -25.85 -7.52 -30.37
CA ASP A 3 -25.57 -7.48 -28.94
C ASP A 3 -24.58 -8.62 -28.67
N VAL A 4 -23.30 -8.26 -28.71
CA VAL A 4 -22.27 -9.00 -28.00
C VAL A 4 -21.56 -7.95 -27.17
N ASP A 5 -22.14 -7.71 -25.99
CA ASP A 5 -21.45 -7.16 -24.83
C ASP A 5 -20.20 -8.01 -24.59
N GLU A 6 -19.09 -7.55 -25.17
CA GLU A 6 -17.75 -7.96 -24.75
C GLU A 6 -17.44 -7.16 -23.48
N GLU A 7 -18.10 -7.56 -22.39
CA GLU A 7 -17.69 -7.23 -21.04
C GLU A 7 -16.28 -7.79 -20.89
N ALA A 8 -15.30 -6.92 -21.10
CA ALA A 8 -13.91 -7.19 -20.78
C ALA A 8 -13.85 -7.48 -19.28
N ASP A 9 -13.98 -8.76 -18.95
CA ASP A 9 -13.59 -9.37 -17.69
C ASP A 9 -12.09 -9.05 -17.53
N GLU A 10 -11.82 -7.86 -16.98
CA GLU A 10 -10.51 -7.48 -16.48
C GLU A 10 -10.28 -8.34 -15.24
N ALA A 11 -9.97 -9.61 -15.50
CA ALA A 11 -9.43 -10.53 -14.52
C ALA A 11 -8.23 -9.83 -13.89
N THR A 12 -8.42 -9.34 -12.67
CA THR A 12 -7.39 -8.75 -11.83
C THR A 12 -6.28 -9.79 -11.67
N ASP A 13 -5.26 -9.69 -12.52
CA ASP A 13 -4.09 -10.55 -12.47
C ASP A 13 -3.41 -10.30 -11.11
N PRO A 14 -3.43 -11.27 -10.17
CA PRO A 14 -2.91 -11.05 -8.83
C PRO A 14 -1.38 -10.90 -8.80
N ALA A 15 -0.69 -11.12 -9.93
CA ALA A 15 0.74 -10.91 -10.09
C ALA A 15 1.09 -9.55 -10.71
N ARG A 16 0.10 -8.71 -11.05
CA ARG A 16 0.37 -7.32 -11.39
C ARG A 16 0.72 -6.60 -10.09
N LEU A 17 2.01 -6.57 -9.76
CA LEU A 17 2.56 -5.66 -8.76
C LEU A 17 2.14 -4.26 -9.18
N VAL A 18 1.07 -3.76 -8.57
CA VAL A 18 0.67 -2.37 -8.72
C VAL A 18 1.74 -1.60 -7.99
N GLU A 19 2.69 -1.03 -8.75
CA GLU A 19 3.69 -0.14 -8.17
C GLU A 19 2.95 0.92 -7.35
N ARG A 20 3.26 0.99 -6.06
CA ARG A 20 2.58 1.92 -5.16
C ARG A 20 2.82 3.34 -5.67
N GLN A 21 1.75 4.10 -5.84
CA GLN A 21 1.89 5.54 -6.04
C GLN A 21 2.30 6.22 -4.72
N PRO A 22 3.20 7.21 -4.77
CA PRO A 22 3.60 7.94 -3.58
C PRO A 22 2.40 8.64 -2.96
N THR A 23 2.36 8.67 -1.63
CA THR A 23 1.33 9.34 -0.84
C THR A 23 1.53 10.86 -0.82
N GLY A 24 2.74 11.32 -1.13
CA GLY A 24 3.11 12.74 -1.10
C GLY A 24 3.56 13.22 0.28
N ASP A 25 3.65 12.31 1.26
CA ASP A 25 4.25 12.55 2.56
C ASP A 25 5.55 11.75 2.67
N ASP A 26 6.69 12.44 2.69
CA ASP A 26 8.02 11.78 2.70
C ASP A 26 8.19 10.78 3.85
N ALA A 27 7.59 11.06 5.03
CA ALA A 27 7.73 10.17 6.19
C ALA A 27 6.89 8.90 6.03
N VAL A 28 5.67 9.02 5.47
CA VAL A 28 4.82 7.88 5.15
C VAL A 28 5.41 7.06 4.00
N ASP A 29 5.87 7.73 2.95
CA ASP A 29 6.46 7.06 1.79
C ASP A 29 7.72 6.27 2.18
N THR A 30 8.57 6.83 3.04
CA THR A 30 9.77 6.13 3.55
C THR A 30 9.43 4.84 4.28
N VAL A 31 8.53 4.88 5.28
CA VAL A 31 8.21 3.68 6.06
C VAL A 31 7.45 2.64 5.25
N LEU A 32 6.67 3.08 4.27
CA LEU A 32 6.00 2.16 3.38
C LEU A 32 7.01 1.48 2.42
N ASP A 33 8.05 2.18 1.95
CA ASP A 33 9.16 1.56 1.20
C ASP A 33 9.90 0.52 2.06
N GLU A 34 10.15 0.83 3.34
CA GLU A 34 10.74 -0.12 4.30
C GLU A 34 9.85 -1.37 4.48
N LEU A 35 8.52 -1.21 4.53
CA LEU A 35 7.59 -2.34 4.60
C LEU A 35 7.63 -3.21 3.34
N ASP A 36 7.77 -2.59 2.16
CA ASP A 36 7.86 -3.31 0.88
C ASP A 36 9.18 -4.11 0.78
N ALA A 37 10.28 -3.51 1.25
CA ALA A 37 11.60 -4.14 1.27
C ALA A 37 11.68 -5.39 2.15
N VAL A 38 10.80 -5.51 3.18
CA VAL A 38 10.75 -6.67 4.06
C VAL A 38 9.70 -7.72 3.66
N ALA A 39 9.05 -7.56 2.50
CA ALA A 39 7.98 -8.48 2.07
C ALA A 39 8.44 -9.94 1.91
N ASP A 40 9.71 -10.16 1.58
CA ASP A 40 10.36 -11.48 1.48
C ASP A 40 11.10 -11.92 2.77
N GLU A 41 11.09 -11.08 3.82
CA GLU A 41 11.70 -11.40 5.11
C GLU A 41 10.77 -12.24 6.01
N PRO A 42 11.30 -12.86 7.09
CA PRO A 42 10.49 -13.57 8.07
C PRO A 42 9.35 -12.72 8.65
N LEU A 43 8.29 -13.38 9.10
CA LEU A 43 7.09 -12.73 9.63
C LEU A 43 7.40 -11.75 10.78
N ASP A 44 8.38 -12.03 11.64
CA ASP A 44 8.81 -11.10 12.68
C ASP A 44 9.32 -9.76 12.11
N SER A 45 10.11 -9.78 11.03
CA SER A 45 10.57 -8.56 10.35
C SER A 45 9.40 -7.77 9.75
N GLN A 46 8.46 -8.48 9.12
CA GLN A 46 7.26 -7.87 8.54
C GLN A 46 6.37 -7.23 9.62
N ILE A 47 6.21 -7.89 10.77
CA ILE A 47 5.45 -7.35 11.91
C ILE A 47 6.11 -6.08 12.43
N GLN A 48 7.43 -6.09 12.62
CA GLN A 48 8.17 -4.93 13.13
C GLN A 48 8.04 -3.73 12.18
N ALA A 49 8.18 -3.93 10.87
CA ALA A 49 7.98 -2.88 9.87
C ALA A 49 6.52 -2.40 9.86
N GLY A 50 5.56 -3.32 9.96
CA GLY A 50 4.14 -2.99 10.05
C GLY A 50 3.78 -2.14 11.26
N GLU A 51 4.34 -2.43 12.43
CA GLU A 51 4.15 -1.61 13.65
C GLU A 51 4.72 -0.19 13.49
N GLN A 52 5.86 -0.06 12.83
CA GLN A 52 6.48 1.22 12.55
C GLN A 52 5.62 2.06 11.61
N VAL A 53 5.15 1.48 10.51
CA VAL A 53 4.19 2.09 9.58
C VAL A 53 2.94 2.54 10.33
N HIS A 54 2.35 1.65 11.14
CA HIS A 54 1.14 1.94 11.90
C HIS A 54 1.31 3.16 12.82
N ARG A 55 2.44 3.25 13.53
CA ARG A 55 2.75 4.38 14.40
C ARG A 55 2.87 5.70 13.62
N VAL A 56 3.56 5.68 12.48
CA VAL A 56 3.73 6.87 11.64
C VAL A 56 2.39 7.34 11.07
N LEU A 57 1.61 6.43 10.52
CA LEU A 57 0.27 6.73 10.01
C LEU A 57 -0.64 7.31 11.11
N GLN A 58 -0.65 6.70 12.29
CA GLN A 58 -1.41 7.24 13.43
C GLN A 58 -0.97 8.65 13.81
N GLY A 59 0.33 8.93 13.82
CA GLY A 59 0.87 10.26 14.09
C GLY A 59 0.41 11.30 13.06
N ARG A 60 0.47 10.96 11.77
CA ARG A 60 0.02 11.83 10.68
C ARG A 60 -1.49 12.07 10.70
N LEU A 61 -2.30 11.02 10.89
CA LEU A 61 -3.75 11.16 11.00
C LEU A 61 -4.15 12.04 12.20
N ALA A 62 -3.45 11.91 13.32
CA ALA A 62 -3.70 12.74 14.49
C ALA A 62 -3.31 14.21 14.29
N ASP A 63 -2.41 14.51 13.36
CA ASP A 63 -2.02 15.87 12.98
C ASP A 63 -3.09 16.50 12.06
N LEU A 64 -3.53 15.77 11.03
CA LEU A 64 -4.63 16.15 10.13
C LEU A 64 -5.96 16.42 10.87
N GLY A 65 -6.24 15.68 11.94
CA GLY A 65 -7.46 15.86 12.74
C GLY A 65 -7.44 17.09 13.66
N LYS A 66 -6.37 17.88 13.68
CA LYS A 66 -6.23 19.09 14.50
C LYS A 66 -6.41 20.40 13.73
N GLU A 67 -6.60 20.33 12.42
CA GLU A 67 -6.92 21.48 11.55
C GLU A 67 -8.42 21.81 11.53
#